data_AF-R9XBZ6-F1
#
_entry.id   AF-R9XBZ6-F1
#
_cell.length_a   1.000
_cell.length_b   1.000
_cell.length_c   1.000
_cell.angle_alpha   90.00
_cell.angle_beta   90.00
_cell.angle_gamma   90.00
#
_symmetry.space_group_name_H-M   'P 1'
#
loop_
_entity.id
_entity.type
_entity.pdbx_description
1 polymer ?
#
loop_
_entity_poly.entity_id
_entity_poly.type
_entity_poly.pdbx_seq_one_letter_code
_entity_poly.pdbx_strand_id
1 'polypeptide(L)'
;MTLDQEYTKLVSRRDELQKQEVTLRREFTTLVRKIASITAVLETIESPQVLERSLPSDEVLQKAPGLRPLIEMLVTLDETPLTEIEIPEKLMHSYELFRNTPLLYKDNPGNL
;
A
#
# COMPACT_ATOMS: atom_id res chain seq x y z
N MET A 1 22.92 -27.73 37.98
CA MET A 1 21.53 -27.24 38.02
C MET A 1 20.64 -28.40 38.36
N THR A 2 19.64 -28.22 39.22
CA THR A 2 18.69 -29.28 39.55
C THR A 2 17.57 -29.32 38.50
N LEU A 3 17.01 -30.50 38.26
CA LEU A 3 15.95 -30.72 37.26
C LEU A 3 14.74 -29.77 37.46
N ASP A 4 14.41 -29.45 38.71
CA ASP A 4 13.37 -28.48 39.07
C ASP A 4 13.65 -27.06 38.55
N GLN A 5 14.92 -26.64 38.51
CA GLN A 5 15.29 -25.32 38.00
C GLN A 5 15.10 -25.25 36.48
N GLU A 6 15.38 -26.34 35.76
CA GLU A 6 15.15 -26.42 34.31
C GLU A 6 13.65 -26.50 33.99
N TYR A 7 12.90 -27.29 34.76
CA TYR A 7 11.45 -27.35 34.64
C TYR A 7 10.79 -25.98 34.83
N THR A 8 11.19 -25.24 35.87
CA THR A 8 10.67 -23.90 36.16
C THR A 8 10.98 -22.92 35.03
N LYS A 9 12.18 -22.98 34.46
CA LYS A 9 12.55 -22.16 33.29
C LYS A 9 11.71 -22.49 32.06
N LEU A 10 11.46 -23.77 31.80
CA LEU A 10 10.65 -24.21 30.67
C LEU A 10 9.21 -23.72 30.78
N VAL A 11 8.62 -23.80 31.98
CA VAL A 11 7.26 -23.31 32.25
C VAL A 11 7.18 -21.79 32.05
N SER A 12 8.13 -21.04 32.61
CA SER A 12 8.21 -19.59 32.42
C SER A 12 8.31 -19.20 30.94
N ARG A 13 9.15 -19.92 30.18
CA ARG A 13 9.31 -19.66 28.75
C ARG A 13 8.05 -19.99 27.95
N ARG A 14 7.33 -21.07 28.30
CA ARG A 14 6.04 -21.41 27.70
C ARG A 14 5.02 -20.30 27.94
N ASP A 15 4.94 -19.79 29.16
CA ASP A 15 3.99 -18.71 29.51
C ASP A 15 4.29 -17.42 28.74
N GLU A 16 5.56 -17.10 28.54
CA GLU A 16 5.98 -15.97 27.73
C GLU A 16 5.60 -16.14 26.25
N LEU A 17 5.88 -17.31 25.66
CA LEU A 17 5.51 -17.62 24.28
C LEU A 17 3.99 -17.56 24.08
N GLN A 18 3.22 -18.05 25.04
CA GLN A 18 1.76 -18.00 24.99
C GLN A 18 1.24 -16.55 25.02
N LYS A 19 1.85 -15.67 25.82
CA LYS A 19 1.52 -14.23 25.80
C LYS A 19 1.85 -13.59 24.45
N GLN A 20 3.01 -13.91 23.89
CA GLN A 20 3.42 -13.42 22.57
C GLN A 20 2.46 -13.88 21.47
N GLU A 21 2.02 -15.14 21.49
CA GLU A 21 1.06 -15.68 20.53
C GLU A 21 -0.27 -14.91 20.57
N VAL A 22 -0.79 -14.64 21.78
CA VAL A 22 -2.03 -13.87 21.95
C VAL A 22 -1.88 -12.44 21.39
N THR A 23 -0.75 -11.79 21.64
CA THR A 23 -0.46 -10.46 21.08
C THR A 23 -0.39 -10.51 19.56
N LEU A 24 0.35 -11.47 18.99
CA LEU A 24 0.52 -11.59 17.55
C LEU A 24 -0.80 -11.84 16.83
N ARG A 25 -1.69 -12.67 17.38
CA ARG A 25 -3.04 -12.89 16.83
C ARG A 25 -3.86 -11.59 16.78
N ARG A 26 -3.76 -10.74 17.81
CA ARG A 26 -4.45 -9.45 17.86
C ARG A 26 -3.91 -8.47 16.82
N GLU A 27 -2.59 -8.39 16.71
CA GLU A 27 -1.92 -7.54 15.72
C GLU A 27 -2.24 -7.99 14.30
N PHE A 28 -2.17 -9.29 14.02
CA PHE A 28 -2.54 -9.85 12.72
C PHE A 28 -4.00 -9.54 12.35
N THR A 29 -4.93 -9.71 13.29
CA THR A 29 -6.34 -9.36 13.06
C THR A 29 -6.53 -7.88 12.75
N THR A 30 -5.75 -7.02 13.39
CA THR A 30 -5.76 -5.57 13.14
C THR A 30 -5.21 -5.25 11.76
N LEU A 31 -4.12 -5.90 11.36
CA LEU A 31 -3.53 -5.76 10.03
C LEU A 31 -4.51 -6.17 8.94
N VAL A 32 -5.17 -7.32 9.08
CA VAL A 32 -6.20 -7.80 8.13
C VAL A 32 -7.32 -6.77 7.97
N ARG A 33 -7.80 -6.19 9.08
CA ARG A 33 -8.83 -5.13 9.01
C ARG A 33 -8.34 -3.87 8.29
N LYS A 34 -7.08 -3.47 8.50
CA LYS A 34 -6.49 -2.33 7.79
C LYS A 34 -6.37 -2.61 6.29
N ILE A 35 -5.92 -3.80 5.91
CA ILE A 35 -5.85 -4.21 4.49
C ILE A 35 -7.24 -4.15 3.86
N ALA A 36 -8.25 -4.76 4.48
CA ALA A 36 -9.62 -4.72 3.97
C ALA A 36 -10.16 -3.29 3.80
N SER A 37 -9.85 -2.40 4.76
CA SER A 37 -10.23 -0.98 4.66
C SER A 37 -9.53 -0.28 3.50
N ILE A 38 -8.24 -0.56 3.27
CA ILE A 38 -7.48 0.03 2.15
C ILE A 38 -8.05 -0.49 0.83
N THR A 39 -8.28 -1.79 0.71
CA THR A 39 -8.88 -2.41 -0.48
C THR A 39 -10.23 -1.78 -0.81
N ALA A 40 -11.12 -1.61 0.18
CA ALA A 40 -12.41 -0.97 -0.02
C ALA A 40 -12.27 0.47 -0.54
N VAL A 41 -11.31 1.26 -0.03
CA VAL A 41 -11.06 2.62 -0.54
C VAL A 41 -10.52 2.59 -1.98
N LEU A 42 -9.59 1.69 -2.28
CA LEU A 42 -9.04 1.57 -3.63
C LEU A 42 -10.12 1.18 -4.66
N GLU A 43 -11.02 0.26 -4.31
CA GLU A 43 -12.18 -0.10 -5.13
C GLU A 43 -13.10 1.10 -5.41
N THR A 44 -13.22 2.06 -4.50
CA THR A 44 -14.00 3.29 -4.76
C THR A 44 -13.30 4.27 -5.70
N ILE A 45 -11.96 4.29 -5.71
CA ILE A 45 -11.16 5.16 -6.56
C ILE A 45 -11.14 4.63 -8.01
N GLU A 46 -11.22 3.32 -8.20
CA GLU A 46 -11.32 2.68 -9.52
C GLU A 46 -12.72 2.72 -10.13
N SER A 47 -13.72 3.34 -9.47
CA SER A 47 -15.02 3.57 -10.08
C SER A 47 -14.87 4.46 -11.33
N PRO A 48 -15.24 3.98 -12.54
CA PRO A 48 -15.09 4.74 -13.78
C PRO A 48 -15.90 6.05 -13.79
N GLN A 49 -16.82 6.23 -12.85
CA GLN A 49 -17.61 7.45 -12.66
C GLN A 49 -16.79 8.60 -12.03
N VAL A 50 -15.68 8.31 -11.36
CA VAL A 50 -14.76 9.31 -10.79
C VAL A 50 -13.66 9.72 -11.78
N LEU A 51 -13.52 8.98 -12.89
CA LEU A 51 -12.49 9.20 -13.91
C LEU A 51 -12.87 10.24 -14.97
N GLU A 52 -14.09 10.80 -14.94
CA GLU A 52 -14.35 12.08 -15.60
C GLU A 52 -13.67 13.19 -14.79
N ARG A 53 -12.34 13.28 -14.92
CA ARG A 53 -11.54 14.39 -14.43
C ARG A 53 -11.90 15.65 -15.22
N SER A 54 -13.02 16.28 -14.89
CA SER A 54 -13.27 17.63 -15.36
C SER A 54 -12.25 18.56 -14.71
N LEU A 55 -11.46 19.28 -15.50
CA LEU A 55 -10.60 20.34 -14.99
C LEU A 55 -11.46 21.34 -14.19
N PRO A 56 -10.94 21.90 -13.08
CA PRO A 56 -11.65 22.90 -12.30
C PRO A 56 -12.16 24.06 -13.16
N SER A 57 -13.40 24.50 -12.92
CA SER A 57 -13.96 25.65 -13.62
C SER A 57 -13.20 26.94 -13.29
N ASP A 58 -13.28 27.94 -14.18
CA ASP A 58 -12.54 29.19 -14.03
C ASP A 58 -12.93 29.95 -12.73
N GLU A 59 -14.16 29.76 -12.24
CA GLU A 59 -14.61 30.27 -10.94
C GLU A 59 -13.82 29.69 -9.75
N VAL A 60 -13.44 28.41 -9.82
CA VAL A 60 -12.60 27.76 -8.80
C VAL A 60 -11.16 28.26 -8.91
N LEU A 61 -10.69 28.49 -10.14
CA LEU A 61 -9.36 29.03 -10.40
C LEU A 61 -9.20 30.48 -9.96
N GLN A 62 -10.27 31.28 -9.97
CA GLN A 62 -10.23 32.61 -9.37
C GLN A 62 -10.08 32.58 -7.84
N LYS A 63 -10.63 31.55 -7.17
CA LYS A 63 -10.49 31.37 -5.72
C LYS A 63 -9.13 30.82 -5.32
N ALA A 64 -8.47 30.08 -6.23
CA ALA A 64 -7.17 29.46 -5.99
C ALA A 64 -6.24 29.63 -7.21
N PRO A 65 -5.71 30.85 -7.46
CA PRO A 65 -4.92 31.15 -8.65
C PRO A 65 -3.60 30.37 -8.71
N GLY A 66 -3.07 29.92 -7.56
CA GLY A 66 -1.87 29.08 -7.49
C GLY A 66 -2.03 27.69 -8.10
N LEU A 67 -3.26 27.26 -8.43
CA LEU A 67 -3.53 25.99 -9.12
C LEU A 67 -3.41 26.08 -10.64
N ARG A 68 -3.38 27.29 -11.23
CA ARG A 68 -3.31 27.48 -12.69
C ARG A 68 -2.11 26.80 -13.34
N PRO A 69 -0.87 26.93 -12.83
CA PRO A 69 0.29 26.27 -13.44
C PRO A 69 0.18 24.74 -13.40
N LEU A 70 -0.44 24.20 -12.34
CA LEU A 70 -0.65 22.75 -12.19
C LEU A 70 -1.68 22.23 -13.20
N ILE A 71 -2.75 22.98 -13.44
CA ILE A 71 -3.76 22.63 -14.45
C ILE A 71 -3.19 22.72 -15.86
N GLU A 72 -2.41 23.77 -16.16
CA GLU A 72 -1.72 23.88 -17.44
C GLU A 72 -0.78 22.69 -17.68
N MET A 73 -0.03 22.26 -16.66
CA MET A 73 0.79 21.05 -16.75
C MET A 73 -0.05 19.78 -16.98
N LEU A 74 -1.20 19.64 -16.32
CA LEU A 74 -2.10 18.50 -16.53
C LEU A 74 -2.66 18.46 -17.96
N VAL A 75 -3.07 19.61 -18.51
CA VAL A 75 -3.51 19.72 -19.91
C VAL A 75 -2.40 19.30 -20.86
N THR A 76 -1.18 19.82 -20.65
CA THR A 76 -0.04 19.45 -21.51
C THR A 76 0.29 17.96 -21.42
N LEU A 77 0.15 17.35 -20.24
CA LEU A 77 0.37 15.91 -20.06
C LEU A 77 -0.69 15.06 -20.77
N ASP A 78 -1.97 15.46 -20.72
CA ASP A 78 -3.06 14.78 -21.44
C ASP A 78 -2.91 14.89 -22.97
N GLU A 79 -2.36 16.01 -23.46
CA GLU A 79 -2.08 16.23 -24.88
C GLU A 79 -0.79 15.54 -25.36
N THR A 80 0.11 15.17 -24.44
CA THR A 80 1.39 14.54 -24.79
C THR A 80 1.17 13.07 -25.13
N PRO A 81 1.56 12.60 -26.32
CA PRO A 81 1.43 11.19 -26.69
C PRO A 81 2.35 10.33 -25.81
N LEU A 82 1.84 9.17 -25.38
CA LEU A 82 2.57 8.23 -24.51
C LEU A 82 3.94 7.81 -25.08
N THR A 83 4.12 7.87 -26.40
CA THR A 83 5.38 7.56 -27.09
C THR A 83 6.50 8.56 -26.82
N GLU A 84 6.18 9.77 -26.38
CA GLU A 84 7.15 10.83 -26.05
C GLU A 84 7.47 10.87 -24.55
N ILE A 85 6.78 10.07 -23.73
CA ILE A 85 6.99 10.03 -22.28
C ILE A 85 8.12 9.05 -21.96
N GLU A 86 9.30 9.57 -21.71
CA GLU A 86 10.42 8.80 -21.18
C GLU A 86 10.24 8.56 -19.68
N ILE A 87 10.08 7.30 -19.28
CA ILE A 87 10.02 6.91 -17.87
C ILE A 87 11.45 6.79 -17.33
N PRO A 88 11.83 7.53 -16.28
CA PRO A 88 13.16 7.43 -15.70
C PRO A 88 13.48 6.01 -15.21
N GLU A 89 14.70 5.53 -15.45
CA GLU A 89 15.12 4.16 -15.08
C GLU A 89 14.87 3.83 -13.60
N LYS A 90 15.05 4.81 -12.70
CA LYS A 90 14.80 4.63 -11.26
C LYS A 90 13.33 4.31 -10.95
N LEU A 91 12.40 4.93 -11.69
CA LEU A 91 10.97 4.69 -11.56
C LEU A 91 10.59 3.33 -12.15
N MET A 92 11.16 2.97 -13.29
CA MET A 92 11.01 1.65 -13.88
C MET A 92 11.46 0.55 -12.92
N HIS A 93 12.64 0.70 -12.33
CA HIS A 93 13.20 -0.24 -11.36
C HIS A 93 12.33 -0.37 -10.10
N SER A 94 11.79 0.76 -9.61
CA SER A 94 10.90 0.75 -8.45
C SER A 94 9.58 0.05 -8.76
N TYR A 95 9.05 0.23 -9.97
CA TYR A 95 7.86 -0.46 -10.44
C TYR A 95 8.08 -1.95 -10.62
N GLU A 96 9.21 -2.37 -11.19
CA GLU A 96 9.60 -3.78 -11.29
C GLU A 96 9.72 -4.43 -9.93
N LEU A 97 10.34 -3.75 -8.96
CA LEU A 97 10.42 -4.21 -7.57
C LEU A 97 9.01 -4.41 -6.99
N PHE A 98 8.14 -3.41 -7.12
CA PHE A 98 6.75 -3.50 -6.66
C PHE A 98 6.01 -4.67 -7.32
N ARG A 99 6.07 -4.78 -8.65
CA ARG A 99 5.39 -5.82 -9.43
C ARG A 99 5.85 -7.23 -9.06
N ASN A 100 7.15 -7.39 -8.81
CA ASN A 100 7.75 -8.68 -8.53
C ASN A 100 7.79 -9.03 -7.04
N THR A 101 7.40 -8.09 -6.16
CA THR A 101 7.30 -8.36 -4.73
C THR A 101 5.96 -9.04 -4.44
N PRO A 102 5.93 -10.31 -4.02
CA PRO A 102 4.69 -10.98 -3.65
C PRO A 102 4.09 -10.26 -2.43
N LEU A 103 2.94 -9.62 -2.62
CA LEU A 103 2.23 -8.92 -1.54
C LEU A 103 1.57 -9.91 -0.56
N LEU A 104 1.31 -11.13 -1.02
CA LEU A 104 0.74 -12.22 -0.23
C LEU A 104 1.62 -13.46 -0.27
N TYR A 105 1.65 -14.23 0.83
CA TYR A 105 2.42 -15.48 0.96
C TYR A 105 2.06 -16.55 -0.10
N LYS A 106 0.88 -16.43 -0.74
CA LYS A 106 0.39 -17.35 -1.77
C LYS A 106 0.78 -16.96 -3.20
N ASP A 107 1.31 -15.76 -3.41
CA ASP A 107 1.66 -15.24 -4.74
C ASP A 107 3.10 -15.56 -5.12
N ASN A 108 3.76 -16.45 -4.38
CA ASN A 108 5.12 -16.87 -4.70
C ASN A 108 5.08 -17.99 -5.76
N PRO A 109 5.54 -17.76 -7.01
CA PRO A 109 5.55 -18.77 -8.07
C PRO A 109 6.57 -19.91 -7.82
N GLY A 110 7.29 -19.88 -6.71
CA GLY A 110 8.28 -20.88 -6.30
C GLY A 110 7.77 -22.00 -5.38
N ASN A 111 6.46 -22.09 -5.12
CA ASN A 111 5.85 -23.21 -4.38
C ASN A 111 4.91 -24.00 -5.30
N LEU A 112 5.49 -24.73 -6.26
CA LEU A 112 4.93 -25.94 -6.85
C LEU A 112 5.91 -27.08 -6.58
#